data_AF-A1SEA2-F1
#
_entry.id   AF-A1SEA2-F1
#
_cell.length_a   1.000
_cell.length_b   1.000
_cell.length_c   1.000
_cell.angle_alpha   90.00
_cell.angle_beta   90.00
_cell.angle_gamma   90.00
#
_symmetry.space_group_name_H-M   'P 1'
#
loop_
_entity.id
_entity.type
_entity.pdbx_description
1 polymer ?
#
loop_
_entity_poly.entity_id
_entity_poly.type
_entity_poly.pdbx_seq_one_letter_code
_entity_poly.pdbx_strand_id
1 'polypeptide(L)'
;MTKRSATARPYPVRIQRVPVGPLAPTVLDECRRWFAAKGYSPGSAAAAVNLAQRLSAWMELAGAGIDEIDEDLLDRFVTAERSRERPCSSVKPWIGALRRCLTDSGYLQADGVDEDRSTPTQVAAAQWCEWMRVQRGLTEKSIVRYRYYAVGLLDQVTTADGSVSWDRLNATMINAYVADRGRGYGVAAKAHVVGSVRCLLRWALSTGRLDRDLSAGILKPSGTKRSLPRGVTADQVAALLAVCDPTTAIGARDRALVLMLVRLGLRAGEAAHLMLDDIDWAGGQVRVTGKGREHVLPLPVDVGQALEAWLRLRPEALDRAVFVRLRAPRQMMTASGTSGVIARLSSMAGIEPIHAHRLRHTAAMDVLAAGGTLSEAKELLGHVYTVTTMTYAKVDLASLRELVVPFGQVPR
;
A
#
# COMPACT_ATOMS: atom_id res chain seq x y z
N MET A 1 7.30 -22.03 -30.17
CA MET A 1 6.43 -23.22 -30.27
C MET A 1 6.35 -23.89 -28.89
N THR A 2 5.29 -23.61 -28.13
CA THR A 2 5.10 -24.21 -26.80
C THR A 2 4.48 -25.60 -26.93
N LYS A 3 5.16 -26.62 -26.37
CA LYS A 3 4.70 -28.01 -26.31
C LYS A 3 3.33 -28.07 -25.63
N ARG A 4 2.26 -28.27 -26.41
CA ARG A 4 0.94 -28.65 -25.91
C ARG A 4 0.98 -30.15 -25.58
N SER A 5 0.61 -30.51 -24.35
CA SER A 5 0.43 -31.90 -23.95
C SER A 5 -0.63 -32.57 -24.82
N ALA A 6 -0.34 -33.78 -25.32
CA ALA A 6 -1.23 -34.58 -26.16
C ALA A 6 -2.49 -35.11 -25.42
N THR A 7 -2.59 -34.86 -24.11
CA THR A 7 -3.71 -35.29 -23.23
C THR A 7 -4.65 -34.15 -22.82
N ALA A 8 -4.50 -32.95 -23.38
CA ALA A 8 -5.42 -31.85 -23.11
C ALA A 8 -6.82 -32.18 -23.67
N ARG A 9 -7.76 -32.58 -22.80
CA ARG A 9 -9.18 -32.73 -23.16
C ARG A 9 -9.64 -31.44 -23.87
N PRO A 10 -10.36 -31.52 -25.00
CA PRO A 10 -10.95 -30.34 -25.61
C PRO A 10 -11.79 -29.64 -24.53
N TYR A 11 -11.56 -28.33 -24.37
CA TYR A 11 -12.39 -27.52 -23.49
C TYR A 11 -13.85 -27.78 -23.89
N PRO A 12 -14.74 -28.21 -22.97
CA PRO A 12 -16.14 -28.37 -23.33
C PRO A 12 -16.60 -27.05 -23.92
N VAL A 13 -17.25 -27.11 -25.09
CA VAL A 13 -17.91 -25.96 -25.70
C VAL A 13 -18.81 -25.36 -24.62
N ARG A 14 -18.38 -24.26 -24.02
CA ARG A 14 -19.17 -23.56 -23.02
C ARG A 14 -20.37 -23.01 -23.78
N ILE A 15 -21.52 -23.63 -23.58
CA ILE A 15 -22.81 -23.06 -23.98
C ILE A 15 -22.82 -21.63 -23.46
N GLN A 16 -22.92 -20.66 -24.37
CA GLN A 16 -23.04 -19.26 -24.02
C GLN A 16 -24.30 -19.13 -23.17
N ARG A 17 -24.15 -18.84 -21.87
CA ARG A 17 -25.30 -18.50 -21.04
C ARG A 17 -25.83 -17.18 -21.59
N VAL A 18 -27.09 -17.17 -22.02
CA VAL A 18 -27.80 -15.93 -22.34
C VAL A 18 -27.70 -15.05 -21.09
N PRO A 19 -27.21 -13.80 -21.20
CA PRO A 19 -27.21 -12.88 -20.08
C PRO A 19 -28.65 -12.73 -19.56
N VAL A 20 -28.87 -13.01 -18.27
CA VAL A 20 -30.15 -12.80 -17.60
C VAL A 20 -29.91 -11.79 -16.47
N GLY A 21 -30.91 -10.95 -16.21
CA GLY A 21 -30.87 -9.94 -15.16
C GLY A 21 -30.58 -8.52 -15.66
N PRO A 22 -30.43 -7.58 -14.72
CA PRO A 22 -30.42 -6.13 -14.98
C PRO A 22 -29.14 -5.63 -15.65
N LEU A 23 -28.03 -6.38 -15.60
CA LEU A 23 -26.83 -6.03 -16.35
C LEU A 23 -27.02 -6.44 -17.81
N ALA A 24 -27.60 -5.53 -18.59
CA ALA A 24 -27.85 -5.72 -20.01
C ALA A 24 -26.58 -6.15 -20.77
N PRO A 25 -26.70 -6.83 -21.93
CA PRO A 25 -25.56 -7.22 -22.77
C PRO A 25 -24.58 -6.06 -23.06
N THR A 26 -25.10 -4.84 -23.18
CA THR A 26 -24.33 -3.60 -23.33
C THR A 26 -23.33 -3.38 -22.19
N VAL A 27 -23.75 -3.54 -20.93
CA VAL A 27 -22.91 -3.37 -19.73
C VAL A 27 -21.81 -4.44 -19.68
N LEU A 28 -22.14 -5.67 -20.07
CA LEU A 28 -21.16 -6.76 -20.12
C LEU A 28 -20.10 -6.55 -21.22
N ASP A 29 -20.49 -5.96 -22.35
CA ASP A 29 -19.56 -5.58 -23.42
C ASP A 29 -18.71 -4.37 -23.06
N GLU A 30 -19.25 -3.42 -22.31
CA GLU A 30 -18.47 -2.33 -21.69
C GLU A 30 -17.43 -2.88 -20.73
N CYS A 31 -17.81 -3.81 -19.85
CA CYS A 31 -16.88 -4.48 -18.95
C CYS A 31 -15.75 -5.16 -19.73
N ARG A 32 -16.10 -5.86 -20.82
CA ARG A 32 -15.11 -6.53 -21.69
C ARG A 32 -14.14 -5.54 -22.32
N ARG A 33 -14.64 -4.43 -22.86
CA ARG A 33 -13.81 -3.34 -23.44
C ARG A 33 -12.92 -2.71 -22.37
N TRP A 34 -13.44 -2.48 -21.17
CA TRP A 34 -12.68 -1.96 -20.04
C TRP A 34 -11.52 -2.88 -19.65
N PHE A 35 -11.76 -4.19 -19.51
CA PHE A 35 -10.70 -5.15 -19.20
C PHE A 35 -9.62 -5.19 -20.29
N ALA A 36 -10.01 -5.15 -21.57
CA ALA A 36 -9.07 -5.08 -22.68
C ALA A 36 -8.20 -3.81 -22.62
N ALA A 37 -8.84 -2.64 -22.41
CA ALA A 37 -8.14 -1.35 -22.29
C ALA A 37 -7.14 -1.34 -21.12
N LYS A 38 -7.44 -1.99 -19.99
CA LYS A 38 -6.52 -2.11 -18.85
C LYS A 38 -5.42 -3.16 -19.03
N GLY A 39 -5.37 -3.85 -20.18
CA GLY A 39 -4.33 -4.81 -20.55
C GLY A 39 -4.53 -6.24 -20.00
N TYR A 40 -5.75 -6.61 -19.63
CA TYR A 40 -6.08 -7.99 -19.23
C TYR A 40 -6.05 -8.93 -20.43
N SER A 41 -5.63 -10.19 -20.22
CA SER A 41 -5.69 -11.21 -21.27
C SER A 41 -7.15 -11.58 -21.59
N PRO A 42 -7.46 -12.08 -22.81
CA PRO A 42 -8.82 -12.48 -23.18
C PRO A 42 -9.44 -13.49 -22.21
N GLY A 43 -8.67 -14.46 -21.72
CA GLY A 43 -9.14 -15.44 -20.75
C GLY A 43 -9.44 -14.84 -19.37
N SER A 44 -8.62 -13.90 -18.92
CA SER A 44 -8.85 -13.16 -17.66
C SER A 44 -10.06 -12.25 -17.74
N ALA A 45 -10.20 -11.52 -18.85
CA ALA A 45 -11.37 -10.68 -19.11
C ALA A 45 -12.65 -11.52 -19.13
N ALA A 46 -12.64 -12.67 -19.82
CA ALA A 46 -13.76 -13.59 -19.83
C ALA A 46 -14.12 -14.10 -18.43
N ALA A 47 -13.15 -14.42 -17.57
CA ALA A 47 -13.42 -14.84 -16.20
C ALA A 47 -14.12 -13.75 -15.37
N ALA A 48 -13.70 -12.49 -15.52
CA ALA A 48 -14.32 -11.36 -14.84
C ALA A 48 -15.73 -11.03 -15.39
N VAL A 49 -15.92 -11.08 -16.71
CA VAL A 49 -17.24 -10.90 -17.33
C VAL A 49 -18.21 -12.04 -16.94
N ASN A 50 -17.72 -13.28 -16.80
CA ASN A 50 -18.53 -14.37 -16.26
C ASN A 50 -18.95 -14.11 -14.81
N LEU A 51 -18.12 -13.44 -14.00
CA LEU A 51 -18.52 -13.02 -12.65
C LEU A 51 -19.62 -11.94 -12.70
N ALA A 52 -19.49 -10.97 -13.61
CA ALA A 52 -20.51 -9.94 -13.83
C ALA A 52 -21.87 -10.54 -14.27
N GLN A 53 -21.86 -11.54 -15.16
CA GLN A 53 -23.07 -12.27 -15.54
C GLN A 53 -23.74 -12.98 -14.35
N ARG A 54 -22.94 -13.46 -13.39
CA ARG A 54 -23.46 -14.12 -12.18
C ARG A 54 -24.02 -13.10 -11.18
N LEU A 55 -23.39 -11.93 -11.07
CA LEU A 55 -23.95 -10.81 -10.33
C LEU A 55 -25.31 -10.43 -10.91
N SER A 56 -25.43 -10.26 -12.24
CA SER A 56 -26.69 -9.97 -12.93
C SER A 56 -27.80 -10.98 -12.60
N ALA A 57 -27.51 -12.27 -12.73
CA ALA A 57 -28.50 -13.31 -12.43
C ALA A 57 -28.90 -13.34 -10.94
N TRP A 58 -27.99 -12.96 -10.03
CA TRP A 58 -28.30 -12.84 -8.62
C TRP A 58 -29.12 -11.60 -8.30
N MET A 59 -28.85 -10.47 -8.96
CA MET A 59 -29.62 -9.24 -8.81
C MET A 59 -31.08 -9.43 -9.24
N GLU A 60 -31.33 -10.16 -10.32
CA GLU A 60 -32.69 -10.53 -10.76
C GLU A 60 -33.47 -11.25 -9.66
N LEU A 61 -32.83 -12.24 -9.01
CA LEU A 61 -33.44 -12.99 -7.91
C LEU A 61 -33.64 -12.13 -6.64
N ALA A 62 -32.79 -11.12 -6.46
CA ALA A 62 -32.86 -10.19 -5.35
C ALA A 62 -33.81 -9.01 -5.63
N GLY A 63 -34.37 -8.90 -6.84
CA GLY A 63 -35.22 -7.79 -7.26
C GLY A 63 -34.49 -6.45 -7.37
N ALA A 64 -33.18 -6.44 -7.61
CA ALA A 64 -32.36 -5.24 -7.68
C ALA A 64 -32.08 -4.81 -9.12
N GLY A 65 -32.20 -3.52 -9.41
CA GLY A 65 -31.89 -2.88 -10.69
C GLY A 65 -30.42 -2.44 -10.82
N ILE A 66 -30.06 -1.92 -12.00
CA ILE A 66 -28.69 -1.44 -12.28
C ILE A 66 -28.32 -0.20 -11.46
N ASP A 67 -29.29 0.67 -11.17
CA ASP A 67 -29.08 1.91 -10.40
C ASP A 67 -28.91 1.65 -8.89
N GLU A 68 -29.20 0.43 -8.44
CA GLU A 68 -29.09 0.01 -7.03
C GLU A 68 -27.73 -0.67 -6.73
N ILE A 69 -26.78 -0.63 -7.66
CA ILE A 69 -25.45 -1.23 -7.46
C ILE A 69 -24.61 -0.33 -6.54
N ASP A 70 -24.49 -0.76 -5.29
CA ASP A 70 -23.62 -0.19 -4.25
C ASP A 70 -22.67 -1.24 -3.64
N GLU A 71 -21.80 -0.82 -2.70
CA GLU A 71 -20.87 -1.74 -2.03
C GLU A 71 -21.59 -2.78 -1.16
N ASP A 72 -22.75 -2.46 -0.57
CA ASP A 72 -23.55 -3.41 0.23
C ASP A 72 -24.12 -4.53 -0.64
N LEU A 73 -24.72 -4.20 -1.78
CA LEU A 73 -25.23 -5.16 -2.75
C LEU A 73 -24.11 -6.10 -3.21
N LEU A 74 -22.92 -5.55 -3.50
CA LEU A 74 -21.77 -6.36 -3.89
C LEU A 74 -21.26 -7.26 -2.75
N ASP A 75 -21.30 -6.81 -1.50
CA ASP A 75 -20.94 -7.61 -0.33
C ASP A 75 -21.97 -8.71 -0.03
N ARG A 76 -23.28 -8.43 -0.18
CA ARG A 76 -24.36 -9.42 -0.13
C ARG A 76 -24.21 -10.47 -1.21
N PHE A 77 -23.92 -10.07 -2.45
CA PHE A 77 -23.61 -10.98 -3.56
C PHE A 77 -22.42 -11.88 -3.22
N VAL A 78 -21.30 -11.31 -2.75
CA VAL A 78 -20.11 -12.09 -2.39
C VAL A 78 -20.40 -13.08 -1.27
N THR A 79 -21.21 -12.69 -0.29
CA THR A 79 -21.62 -13.54 0.83
C THR A 79 -22.48 -14.70 0.35
N ALA A 80 -23.51 -14.40 -0.46
CA ALA A 80 -24.39 -15.41 -1.07
C ALA A 80 -23.62 -16.39 -1.96
N GLU A 81 -22.56 -15.93 -2.62
CA GLU A 81 -21.70 -16.78 -3.44
C GLU A 81 -20.77 -17.69 -2.65
N ARG A 82 -20.33 -17.24 -1.47
CA ARG A 82 -19.51 -18.04 -0.56
C ARG A 82 -20.33 -19.09 0.20
N SER A 83 -21.63 -18.86 0.39
CA SER A 83 -22.52 -19.78 1.11
C SER A 83 -23.11 -20.90 0.25
N ARG A 84 -22.85 -20.93 -1.07
CA ARG A 84 -23.29 -22.02 -1.95
C ARG A 84 -22.56 -23.33 -1.64
N GLU A 85 -23.25 -24.46 -1.85
CA GLU A 85 -22.66 -25.81 -1.74
C GLU A 85 -21.37 -25.96 -2.58
N ARG A 86 -21.31 -25.28 -3.73
CA ARG A 86 -20.12 -25.19 -4.57
C ARG A 86 -19.78 -23.73 -4.83
N PRO A 87 -18.89 -23.12 -4.01
CA PRO A 87 -18.49 -21.73 -4.17
C PRO A 87 -17.82 -21.49 -5.53
N CYS A 88 -18.14 -20.37 -6.16
CA CYS A 88 -17.49 -20.00 -7.42
C CYS A 88 -16.05 -19.54 -7.15
N SER A 89 -15.07 -20.31 -7.65
CA SER A 89 -13.64 -20.00 -7.52
C SER A 89 -13.22 -18.67 -8.16
N SER A 90 -14.05 -18.10 -9.03
CA SER A 90 -13.79 -16.83 -9.72
C SER A 90 -14.15 -15.59 -8.87
N VAL A 91 -14.95 -15.72 -7.81
CA VAL A 91 -15.38 -14.58 -6.98
C VAL A 91 -14.17 -13.94 -6.30
N LYS A 92 -13.40 -14.73 -5.56
CA LYS A 92 -12.24 -14.24 -4.79
C LYS A 92 -11.20 -13.49 -5.65
N PRO A 93 -10.73 -14.01 -6.79
CA PRO A 93 -9.72 -13.32 -7.60
C PRO A 93 -10.27 -12.13 -8.40
N TRP A 94 -11.55 -12.13 -8.79
CA TRP A 94 -12.09 -11.17 -9.77
C TRP A 94 -13.03 -10.13 -9.19
N ILE A 95 -13.59 -10.30 -7.99
CA ILE A 95 -14.53 -9.33 -7.42
C ILE A 95 -13.94 -7.92 -7.31
N GLY A 96 -12.68 -7.79 -6.88
CA GLY A 96 -12.04 -6.49 -6.80
C GLY A 96 -11.77 -5.86 -8.17
N ALA A 97 -11.60 -6.67 -9.22
CA ALA A 97 -11.46 -6.18 -10.58
C ALA A 97 -12.81 -5.76 -11.17
N LEU A 98 -13.87 -6.50 -10.86
CA LEU A 98 -15.24 -6.14 -11.20
C LEU A 98 -15.68 -4.85 -10.51
N ARG A 99 -15.42 -4.67 -9.21
CA ARG A 99 -15.68 -3.40 -8.49
C ARG A 99 -15.09 -2.21 -9.23
N ARG A 100 -13.79 -2.25 -9.55
CA ARG A 100 -13.12 -1.19 -10.32
C ARG A 100 -13.74 -0.96 -11.69
N CYS A 101 -14.14 -2.02 -12.38
CA CYS A 101 -14.79 -1.92 -13.67
C CYS A 101 -16.14 -1.19 -13.56
N LEU A 102 -16.96 -1.56 -12.57
CA LEU A 102 -18.26 -0.93 -12.32
C LEU A 102 -18.09 0.53 -11.87
N THR A 103 -17.11 0.83 -11.01
CA THR A 103 -16.80 2.22 -10.60
C THR A 103 -16.35 3.07 -11.79
N ASP A 104 -15.34 2.62 -12.54
CA ASP A 104 -14.81 3.37 -13.69
C ASP A 104 -15.86 3.57 -14.80
N SER A 105 -16.83 2.65 -14.90
CA SER A 105 -17.93 2.73 -15.88
C SER A 105 -19.16 3.48 -15.35
N GLY A 106 -19.12 3.98 -14.11
CA GLY A 106 -20.21 4.76 -13.50
C GLY A 106 -21.39 3.94 -12.97
N TYR A 107 -21.30 2.62 -12.94
CA TYR A 107 -22.37 1.74 -12.45
C TYR A 107 -22.29 1.45 -10.95
N LEU A 108 -21.12 1.59 -10.32
CA LEU A 108 -20.99 1.47 -8.87
C LEU A 108 -20.87 2.87 -8.27
N GLN A 109 -21.87 3.26 -7.49
CA GLN A 109 -21.83 4.50 -6.72
C GLN A 109 -20.68 4.42 -5.70
N ALA A 110 -19.77 5.39 -5.75
CA ALA A 110 -18.59 5.38 -4.91
C ALA A 110 -18.94 5.86 -3.51
N ASP A 111 -19.18 4.95 -2.55
CA ASP A 111 -19.47 5.22 -1.12
C ASP A 111 -20.00 6.65 -0.90
N GLY A 112 -21.07 6.98 -1.61
CA GLY A 112 -21.90 8.10 -1.25
C GLY A 112 -22.51 7.63 0.05
N VAL A 113 -21.99 8.15 1.16
CA VAL A 113 -22.72 8.16 2.41
C VAL A 113 -24.08 8.72 2.03
N ASP A 114 -25.08 7.87 1.82
CA ASP A 114 -26.43 8.30 1.56
C ASP A 114 -26.80 9.09 2.81
N GLU A 115 -26.76 10.43 2.71
CA GLU A 115 -26.83 11.33 3.85
C GLU A 115 -28.13 11.09 4.62
N ASP A 116 -29.18 10.65 3.91
CA ASP A 116 -30.50 10.31 4.44
C ASP A 116 -30.56 8.96 5.17
N ARG A 117 -29.58 8.05 4.98
CA ARG A 117 -29.55 6.71 5.62
C ARG A 117 -28.42 6.50 6.62
N SER A 118 -27.56 7.50 6.78
CA SER A 118 -26.34 7.35 7.58
C SER A 118 -26.62 7.56 9.06
N THR A 119 -26.13 6.65 9.91
CA THR A 119 -26.27 6.80 11.35
C THR A 119 -25.45 8.02 11.82
N PRO A 120 -25.87 8.72 12.90
CA PRO A 120 -25.09 9.85 13.40
C PRO A 120 -23.63 9.49 13.75
N THR A 121 -23.33 8.25 14.14
CA THR A 121 -21.96 7.74 14.29
C THR A 121 -21.18 7.69 12.97
N GLN A 122 -21.80 7.26 11.87
CA GLN A 122 -21.18 7.28 10.54
C GLN A 122 -20.91 8.72 10.09
N VAL A 123 -21.84 9.64 10.33
CA VAL A 123 -21.67 11.08 10.06
C VAL A 123 -20.50 11.64 10.87
N ALA A 124 -20.41 11.33 12.17
CA ALA A 124 -19.29 11.76 13.00
C ALA A 124 -17.94 11.22 12.49
N ALA A 125 -17.88 9.96 12.06
CA ALA A 125 -16.67 9.38 11.48
C ALA A 125 -16.28 10.06 10.15
N ALA A 126 -17.25 10.40 9.30
CA ALA A 126 -17.04 11.12 8.05
C ALA A 126 -16.51 12.54 8.29
N GLN A 127 -17.13 13.29 9.22
CA GLN A 127 -16.68 14.62 9.63
C GLN A 127 -15.27 14.60 10.22
N TRP A 128 -14.92 13.56 10.97
CA TRP A 128 -13.55 13.37 11.46
C TRP A 128 -12.55 13.13 10.33
N CYS A 129 -12.92 12.32 9.33
CA CYS A 129 -12.09 12.10 8.15
C CYS A 129 -11.86 13.40 7.37
N GLU A 130 -12.90 14.21 7.20
CA GLU A 130 -12.79 15.50 6.54
C GLU A 130 -11.92 16.49 7.33
N TRP A 131 -12.07 16.53 8.65
CA TRP A 131 -11.19 17.33 9.50
C TRP A 131 -9.72 16.90 9.37
N MET A 132 -9.43 15.59 9.31
CA MET A 132 -8.07 15.11 9.08
C MET A 132 -7.53 15.50 7.70
N ARG A 133 -8.39 15.57 6.69
CA ARG A 133 -8.04 16.00 5.33
C ARG A 133 -7.74 17.49 5.28
N VAL A 134 -8.67 18.33 5.72
CA VAL A 134 -8.59 19.79 5.59
C VAL A 134 -7.68 20.41 6.64
N GLN A 135 -7.88 20.08 7.92
CA GLN A 135 -7.20 20.78 9.02
C GLN A 135 -5.81 20.20 9.30
N ARG A 136 -5.59 18.91 8.99
CA ARG A 136 -4.29 18.25 9.23
C ARG A 136 -3.48 17.96 7.96
N GLY A 137 -4.06 18.16 6.77
CA GLY A 137 -3.42 17.86 5.49
C GLY A 137 -2.99 16.39 5.37
N LEU A 138 -3.72 15.45 6.00
CA LEU A 138 -3.37 14.03 5.94
C LEU A 138 -3.79 13.44 4.59
N THR A 139 -2.92 12.58 4.04
CA THR A 139 -3.24 11.77 2.85
C THR A 139 -4.38 10.79 3.14
N GLU A 140 -5.19 10.42 2.13
CA GLU A 140 -6.22 9.38 2.23
C GLU A 140 -5.73 8.07 2.86
N LYS A 141 -4.56 7.60 2.45
CA LYS A 141 -3.95 6.38 3.02
C LYS A 141 -3.77 6.46 4.54
N SER A 142 -3.45 7.65 5.05
CA SER A 142 -3.30 7.89 6.47
C SER A 142 -4.68 7.96 7.13
N ILE A 143 -5.63 8.69 6.54
CA ILE A 143 -7.02 8.80 7.02
C ILE A 143 -7.67 7.42 7.18
N VAL A 144 -7.63 6.57 6.15
CA VAL A 144 -8.16 5.20 6.17
C VAL A 144 -7.59 4.40 7.34
N ARG A 145 -6.28 4.53 7.60
CA ARG A 145 -5.60 3.82 8.69
C ARG A 145 -5.96 4.37 10.07
N TYR A 146 -6.08 5.68 10.22
CA TYR A 146 -6.53 6.29 11.47
C TYR A 146 -7.97 5.87 11.78
N ARG A 147 -8.86 5.93 10.78
CA ARG A 147 -10.24 5.44 10.87
C ARG A 147 -10.28 3.97 11.28
N TYR A 148 -9.55 3.09 10.59
CA TYR A 148 -9.48 1.66 10.92
C TYR A 148 -9.12 1.36 12.38
N TYR A 149 -8.23 2.17 12.98
CA TYR A 149 -7.77 1.94 14.35
C TYR A 149 -8.62 2.58 15.43
N ALA A 150 -9.40 3.62 15.13
CA ALA A 150 -10.12 4.37 16.17
C ALA A 150 -11.63 4.44 15.98
N VAL A 151 -12.17 4.13 14.78
CA VAL A 151 -13.63 4.22 14.55
C VAL A 151 -14.40 3.29 15.48
N GLY A 152 -13.86 2.11 15.78
CA GLY A 152 -14.50 1.17 16.72
C GLY A 152 -14.61 1.70 18.16
N LEU A 153 -13.94 2.80 18.52
CA LEU A 153 -14.18 3.46 19.80
C LEU A 153 -15.52 4.19 19.79
N LEU A 154 -15.91 4.77 18.65
CA LEU A 154 -17.21 5.43 18.50
C LEU A 154 -18.35 4.42 18.65
N ASP A 155 -18.17 3.21 18.12
CA ASP A 155 -19.15 2.13 18.25
C ASP A 155 -19.43 1.77 19.73
N GLN A 156 -18.42 1.85 20.61
CA GLN A 156 -18.58 1.55 22.04
C GLN A 156 -19.37 2.61 22.82
N VAL A 157 -19.49 3.83 22.27
CA VAL A 157 -20.23 4.94 22.87
C VAL A 157 -21.43 5.38 22.02
N THR A 158 -21.80 4.55 21.04
CA THR A 158 -23.00 4.77 20.24
C THR A 158 -24.24 4.36 21.04
N THR A 159 -25.23 5.24 21.13
CA THR A 159 -26.52 5.00 21.80
C THR A 159 -27.51 4.31 20.86
N ALA A 160 -28.67 3.90 21.39
CA ALA A 160 -29.68 3.14 20.64
C ALA A 160 -30.28 3.90 19.45
N ASP A 161 -30.24 5.24 19.49
CA ASP A 161 -30.61 6.16 18.41
C ASP A 161 -29.49 6.35 17.37
N GLY A 162 -28.35 5.67 17.53
CA GLY A 162 -27.19 5.78 16.65
C GLY A 162 -26.34 7.03 16.87
N SER A 163 -26.61 7.83 17.92
CA SER A 163 -25.80 9.00 18.27
C SER A 163 -24.58 8.65 19.12
N VAL A 164 -23.53 9.48 19.05
CA VAL A 164 -22.30 9.29 19.83
C VAL A 164 -22.43 10.03 21.14
N SER A 165 -22.48 9.29 22.25
CA SER A 165 -22.53 9.83 23.62
C SER A 165 -21.11 10.13 24.12
N TRP A 166 -20.62 11.32 23.78
CA TRP A 166 -19.26 11.79 24.11
C TRP A 166 -18.99 11.87 25.61
N ASP A 167 -20.02 12.13 26.42
CA ASP A 167 -20.02 12.19 27.88
C ASP A 167 -19.67 10.85 28.54
N ARG A 168 -19.94 9.72 27.87
CA ARG A 168 -19.57 8.38 28.36
C ARG A 168 -18.08 8.09 28.23
N LEU A 169 -17.37 8.82 27.36
CA LEU A 169 -15.94 8.60 27.16
C LEU A 169 -15.17 9.02 28.42
N ASN A 170 -14.38 8.09 28.94
CA ASN A 170 -13.47 8.33 30.04
C ASN A 170 -12.15 7.59 29.83
N ALA A 171 -11.13 7.96 30.60
CA ALA A 171 -9.79 7.40 30.45
C ALA A 171 -9.76 5.87 30.63
N THR A 172 -10.61 5.30 31.49
CA THR A 172 -10.68 3.85 31.71
C THR A 172 -11.18 3.12 30.46
N MET A 173 -12.28 3.59 29.87
CA MET A 173 -12.84 3.04 28.64
C MET A 173 -11.86 3.16 27.46
N ILE A 174 -11.22 4.32 27.32
CA ILE A 174 -10.24 4.55 26.25
C ILE A 174 -9.03 3.63 26.39
N ASN A 175 -8.50 3.46 27.60
CA ASN A 175 -7.37 2.56 27.83
C ASN A 175 -7.77 1.09 27.62
N ALA A 176 -8.99 0.69 28.00
CA ALA A 176 -9.52 -0.64 27.73
C ALA A 176 -9.63 -0.90 26.21
N TYR A 177 -10.18 0.06 25.45
CA TYR A 177 -10.25 -0.02 24.00
C TYR A 177 -8.85 -0.16 23.36
N VAL A 178 -7.91 0.71 23.73
CA VAL A 178 -6.54 0.67 23.20
C VAL A 178 -5.86 -0.66 23.52
N ALA A 179 -6.05 -1.19 24.73
CA ALA A 179 -5.47 -2.45 25.14
C ALA A 179 -6.05 -3.63 24.34
N ASP A 180 -7.37 -3.67 24.18
CA ASP A 180 -8.04 -4.73 23.44
C ASP A 180 -7.76 -4.66 21.94
N ARG A 181 -7.90 -3.47 21.33
CA ARG A 181 -7.57 -3.25 19.92
C ARG A 181 -6.09 -3.48 19.62
N GLY A 182 -5.23 -3.27 20.62
CA GLY A 182 -3.81 -3.56 20.59
C GLY A 182 -3.43 -5.03 20.80
N ARG A 183 -4.38 -5.91 21.16
CA ARG A 183 -4.13 -7.33 21.43
C ARG A 183 -3.62 -8.01 20.16
N GLY A 184 -2.52 -8.77 20.28
CA GLY A 184 -1.87 -9.42 19.14
C GLY A 184 -0.99 -8.52 18.27
N TYR A 185 -1.00 -7.19 18.48
CA TYR A 185 -0.13 -6.27 17.74
C TYR A 185 1.24 -6.06 18.42
N GLY A 186 2.28 -5.92 17.59
CA GLY A 186 3.59 -5.46 18.03
C GLY A 186 3.58 -3.99 18.48
N VAL A 187 4.65 -3.55 19.15
CA VAL A 187 4.76 -2.22 19.77
C VAL A 187 4.47 -1.07 18.79
N ALA A 188 4.99 -1.14 17.57
CA ALA A 188 4.75 -0.11 16.56
C ALA A 188 3.26 0.00 16.18
N ALA A 189 2.59 -1.13 15.96
CA ALA A 189 1.17 -1.16 15.65
C ALA A 189 0.31 -0.66 16.85
N LYS A 190 0.66 -1.04 18.09
CA LYS A 190 0.04 -0.47 19.30
C LYS A 190 0.21 1.05 19.38
N ALA A 191 1.38 1.58 19.03
CA ALA A 191 1.60 3.03 18.97
C ALA A 191 0.71 3.71 17.91
N HIS A 192 0.40 3.03 16.80
CA HIS A 192 -0.55 3.53 15.82
C HIS A 192 -2.00 3.52 16.31
N VAL A 193 -2.41 2.50 17.06
CA VAL A 193 -3.72 2.48 17.73
C VAL A 193 -3.85 3.70 18.65
N VAL A 194 -2.88 3.88 19.57
CA VAL A 194 -2.84 5.02 20.49
C VAL A 194 -2.84 6.35 19.75
N GLY A 195 -2.01 6.49 18.71
CA GLY A 195 -1.93 7.73 17.91
C GLY A 195 -3.23 8.06 17.18
N SER A 196 -3.95 7.04 16.70
CA SER A 196 -5.24 7.20 16.00
C SER A 196 -6.33 7.63 16.98
N VAL A 197 -6.40 7.00 18.15
CA VAL A 197 -7.33 7.37 19.22
C VAL A 197 -7.07 8.79 19.72
N ARG A 198 -5.81 9.16 19.96
CA ARG A 198 -5.45 10.56 20.31
C ARG A 198 -5.82 11.56 19.22
N CYS A 199 -5.83 11.16 17.95
CA CYS A 199 -6.26 12.02 16.86
C CYS A 199 -7.77 12.22 16.86
N LEU A 200 -8.54 11.16 17.12
CA LEU A 200 -9.99 11.23 17.26
C LEU A 200 -10.39 12.13 18.44
N LEU A 201 -9.79 11.96 19.61
CA LEU A 201 -10.12 12.76 20.80
C LEU A 201 -9.78 14.24 20.62
N ARG A 202 -8.67 14.56 19.93
CA ARG A 202 -8.32 15.95 19.60
C ARG A 202 -9.31 16.60 18.66
N TRP A 203 -9.84 15.85 17.69
CA TRP A 203 -10.92 16.33 16.82
C TRP A 203 -12.22 16.55 17.61
N ALA A 204 -12.59 15.62 18.49
CA ALA A 204 -13.77 15.76 19.32
C ALA A 204 -13.66 16.99 20.24
N LEU A 205 -12.50 17.23 20.84
CA LEU A 205 -12.23 18.43 21.63
C LEU A 205 -12.27 19.71 20.78
N SER A 206 -11.60 19.74 19.62
CA SER A 206 -11.54 20.95 18.79
C SER A 206 -12.88 21.33 18.15
N THR A 207 -13.82 20.39 18.07
CA THR A 207 -15.18 20.62 17.55
C THR A 207 -16.23 20.76 18.64
N GLY A 208 -15.82 20.88 19.92
CA GLY A 208 -16.72 21.10 21.05
C GLY A 208 -17.55 19.88 21.47
N ARG A 209 -17.23 18.68 20.97
CA ARG A 209 -17.89 17.42 21.36
C ARG A 209 -17.40 16.90 22.70
N LEU A 210 -16.16 17.21 23.05
CA LEU A 210 -15.60 17.01 24.37
C LEU A 210 -15.33 18.37 25.02
N ASP A 211 -15.55 18.46 26.32
CA ASP A 211 -15.29 19.62 27.17
C ASP A 211 -13.86 19.62 27.74
N ARG A 212 -13.20 18.46 27.77
CA ARG A 212 -11.86 18.27 28.33
C ARG A 212 -10.99 17.33 27.50
N ASP A 213 -9.67 17.50 27.62
CA ASP A 213 -8.70 16.65 26.93
C ASP A 213 -8.50 15.30 27.64
N LEU A 214 -9.05 14.23 27.05
CA LEU A 214 -8.87 12.85 27.51
C LEU A 214 -7.59 12.17 26.96
N SER A 215 -6.90 12.81 26.01
CA SER A 215 -5.78 12.21 25.28
C SER A 215 -4.51 12.01 26.14
N ALA A 216 -4.35 12.84 27.18
CA ALA A 216 -3.27 12.77 28.15
C ALA A 216 -3.35 11.52 29.05
N GLY A 217 -4.57 11.04 29.33
CA GLY A 217 -4.82 9.85 30.16
C GLY A 217 -4.54 8.52 29.45
N ILE A 218 -4.17 8.53 28.17
CA ILE A 218 -3.93 7.31 27.40
C ILE A 218 -2.52 6.80 27.66
N LEU A 219 -2.44 5.58 28.18
CA LEU A 219 -1.19 4.89 28.47
C LEU A 219 -0.37 4.68 27.20
N LYS A 220 0.94 4.92 27.32
CA LYS A 220 1.88 4.63 26.24
C LYS A 220 2.10 3.11 26.17
N PRO A 221 2.19 2.50 24.98
CA PRO A 221 2.63 1.11 24.88
C PRO A 221 4.01 0.99 25.54
N SER A 222 4.19 0.00 26.42
CA SER A 222 5.50 -0.25 27.06
C SER A 222 6.57 -0.41 25.98
N GLY A 223 7.62 0.43 26.07
CA GLY A 223 8.56 0.67 24.99
C GLY A 223 9.64 -0.40 24.89
N THR A 224 9.75 -1.02 23.72
CA THR A 224 10.92 -1.81 23.29
C THR A 224 12.10 -0.90 22.95
N LYS A 225 13.32 -1.38 23.26
CA LYS A 225 14.60 -0.76 22.91
C LYS A 225 14.63 -0.35 21.42
N ARG A 226 15.09 0.86 21.11
CA ARG A 226 15.37 1.29 19.72
C ARG A 226 16.42 0.35 19.13
N SER A 227 16.01 -0.57 18.25
CA SER A 227 16.93 -1.44 17.52
C SER A 227 17.79 -0.62 16.56
N LEU A 228 19.05 -1.04 16.37
CA LEU A 228 19.91 -0.46 15.34
C LEU A 228 19.31 -0.71 13.95
N PRO A 229 19.39 0.27 13.02
CA PRO A 229 19.03 0.01 11.64
C PRO A 229 19.89 -1.15 11.12
N ARG A 230 19.24 -2.17 10.56
CA ARG A 230 19.89 -3.35 9.99
C ARG A 230 19.90 -3.22 8.48
N GLY A 231 21.06 -2.92 7.91
CA GLY A 231 21.30 -3.06 6.48
C GLY A 231 21.24 -4.53 6.04
N VAL A 232 21.55 -4.72 4.77
CA VAL A 232 21.87 -6.00 4.13
C VAL A 232 23.35 -6.04 3.78
N THR A 233 23.95 -7.23 3.78
CA THR A 233 25.35 -7.44 3.40
C THR A 233 25.53 -7.41 1.88
N ALA A 234 26.77 -7.22 1.42
CA ALA A 234 27.11 -7.30 -0.01
C ALA A 234 26.70 -8.67 -0.60
N ASP A 235 26.92 -9.77 0.12
CA ASP A 235 26.52 -11.11 -0.30
C ASP A 235 25.01 -11.26 -0.45
N GLN A 236 24.23 -10.67 0.46
CA GLN A 236 22.77 -10.66 0.36
C GLN A 236 22.31 -9.88 -0.87
N VAL A 237 22.92 -8.73 -1.18
CA VAL A 237 22.63 -7.96 -2.41
C VAL A 237 22.99 -8.77 -3.65
N ALA A 238 24.17 -9.39 -3.67
CA ALA A 238 24.60 -10.25 -4.76
C ALA A 238 23.63 -11.43 -4.98
N ALA A 239 23.18 -12.07 -3.91
CA ALA A 239 22.21 -13.16 -3.97
C ALA A 239 20.84 -12.71 -4.53
N LEU A 240 20.34 -11.52 -4.13
CA LEU A 240 19.12 -10.94 -4.69
C LEU A 240 19.26 -10.66 -6.20
N LEU A 241 20.42 -10.14 -6.62
CA LEU A 241 20.69 -9.84 -8.02
C LEU A 241 20.91 -11.11 -8.87
N ALA A 242 21.46 -12.18 -8.28
CA ALA A 242 21.75 -13.44 -8.96
C ALA A 242 20.48 -14.22 -9.37
N VAL A 243 19.40 -14.10 -8.59
CA VAL A 243 18.11 -14.75 -8.92
C VAL A 243 17.28 -13.97 -9.93
N CYS A 244 17.73 -12.79 -10.35
CA CYS A 244 17.07 -11.98 -11.36
C CYS A 244 17.63 -12.30 -12.76
N ASP A 245 16.84 -12.97 -13.60
CA ASP A 245 17.21 -13.23 -15.01
C ASP A 245 17.00 -11.97 -15.88
N PRO A 246 18.07 -11.30 -16.32
CA PRO A 246 17.97 -10.04 -17.07
C PRO A 246 17.39 -10.21 -18.48
N THR A 247 17.27 -11.44 -18.99
CA THR A 247 16.67 -11.71 -20.30
C THR A 247 15.13 -11.73 -20.26
N THR A 248 14.56 -11.83 -19.06
CA THR A 248 13.11 -11.80 -18.85
C THR A 248 12.67 -10.42 -18.40
N ALA A 249 11.48 -9.97 -18.84
CA ALA A 249 10.92 -8.70 -18.40
C ALA A 249 10.79 -8.61 -16.86
N ILE A 250 10.50 -9.74 -16.20
CA ILE A 250 10.40 -9.78 -14.73
C ILE A 250 11.76 -9.63 -14.07
N GLY A 251 12.77 -10.41 -14.47
CA GLY A 251 14.08 -10.34 -13.86
C GLY A 251 14.81 -9.02 -14.18
N ALA A 252 14.68 -8.47 -15.39
CA ALA A 252 15.22 -7.16 -15.72
C ALA A 252 14.62 -6.05 -14.84
N ARG A 253 13.29 -6.01 -14.71
CA ARG A 253 12.59 -5.06 -13.82
C ARG A 253 13.07 -5.19 -12.38
N ASP A 254 13.11 -6.41 -11.88
CA ASP A 254 13.37 -6.67 -10.47
C ASP A 254 14.83 -6.37 -10.12
N ARG A 255 15.77 -6.66 -11.05
CA ARG A 255 17.18 -6.28 -10.96
C ARG A 255 17.34 -4.76 -10.88
N ALA A 256 16.73 -4.03 -11.82
CA ALA A 256 16.76 -2.57 -11.83
C ALA A 256 16.17 -1.98 -10.54
N LEU A 257 15.07 -2.56 -10.04
CA LEU A 257 14.42 -2.14 -8.81
C LEU A 257 15.32 -2.35 -7.58
N VAL A 258 16.02 -3.49 -7.47
CA VAL A 258 16.99 -3.75 -6.38
C VAL A 258 18.12 -2.73 -6.42
N LEU A 259 18.70 -2.48 -7.59
CA LEU A 259 19.80 -1.51 -7.75
C LEU A 259 19.37 -0.09 -7.38
N MET A 260 18.20 0.36 -7.85
CA MET A 260 17.66 1.67 -7.47
C MET A 260 17.49 1.82 -5.95
N LEU A 261 17.01 0.78 -5.26
CA LEU A 261 16.78 0.83 -3.82
C LEU A 261 18.09 0.81 -3.00
N VAL A 262 19.09 0.05 -3.43
CA VAL A 262 20.35 -0.12 -2.68
C VAL A 262 21.42 0.92 -3.04
N ARG A 263 21.49 1.36 -4.30
CA ARG A 263 22.50 2.32 -4.78
C ARG A 263 22.08 3.76 -4.57
N LEU A 264 20.80 4.07 -4.82
CA LEU A 264 20.25 5.42 -4.66
C LEU A 264 19.47 5.59 -3.34
N GLY A 265 19.33 4.52 -2.55
CA GLY A 265 18.64 4.57 -1.28
C GLY A 265 17.14 4.88 -1.38
N LEU A 266 16.49 4.70 -2.53
CA LEU A 266 15.09 5.15 -2.71
C LEU A 266 14.12 4.45 -1.74
N ARG A 267 13.05 5.14 -1.35
CA ARG A 267 11.90 4.49 -0.69
C ARG A 267 11.18 3.63 -1.72
N ALA A 268 10.56 2.53 -1.27
CA ALA A 268 9.73 1.69 -2.13
C ALA A 268 8.63 2.47 -2.87
N GLY A 269 8.08 3.51 -2.23
CA GLY A 269 7.11 4.40 -2.85
C GLY A 269 7.72 5.33 -3.89
N GLU A 270 8.92 5.85 -3.66
CA GLU A 270 9.63 6.71 -4.63
C GLU A 270 9.96 5.92 -5.89
N ALA A 271 10.56 4.73 -5.73
CA ALA A 271 10.82 3.85 -6.87
C ALA A 271 9.53 3.43 -7.60
N ALA A 272 8.43 3.21 -6.88
CA ALA A 272 7.16 2.81 -7.49
C ALA A 272 6.48 3.92 -8.31
N HIS A 273 6.66 5.20 -7.95
CA HIS A 273 6.03 6.34 -8.63
C HIS A 273 6.97 7.10 -9.56
N LEU A 274 8.22 6.63 -9.73
CA LEU A 274 9.18 7.24 -10.65
C LEU A 274 8.64 7.18 -12.08
N MET A 275 8.63 8.31 -12.78
CA MET A 275 8.17 8.44 -14.17
C MET A 275 9.34 8.41 -15.14
N LEU A 276 9.08 8.03 -16.39
CA LEU A 276 10.10 8.03 -17.45
C LEU A 276 10.70 9.43 -17.65
N ASP A 277 9.88 10.46 -17.49
CA ASP A 277 10.25 11.87 -17.65
C ASP A 277 11.11 12.40 -16.48
N ASP A 278 11.26 11.62 -15.41
CA ASP A 278 12.13 11.95 -14.28
C ASP A 278 13.59 11.54 -14.50
N ILE A 279 13.90 10.79 -15.57
CA ILE A 279 15.25 10.31 -15.86
C ILE A 279 15.89 11.21 -16.92
N ASP A 280 16.90 11.97 -16.53
CA ASP A 280 17.78 12.71 -17.44
C ASP A 280 18.97 11.85 -17.82
N TRP A 281 18.86 11.17 -18.96
CA TRP A 281 19.92 10.32 -19.51
C TRP A 281 21.15 11.11 -19.96
N ALA A 282 20.97 12.35 -20.42
CA ALA A 282 22.07 13.18 -20.92
C ALA A 282 22.89 13.75 -19.76
N GLY A 283 22.21 14.22 -18.71
CA GLY A 283 22.83 14.71 -17.47
C GLY A 283 23.27 13.60 -16.51
N GLY A 284 22.85 12.36 -16.74
CA GLY A 284 23.14 11.22 -15.84
C GLY A 284 22.49 11.41 -14.47
N GLN A 285 21.23 11.86 -14.43
CA GLN A 285 20.53 12.22 -13.21
C GLN A 285 19.12 11.63 -13.17
N VAL A 286 18.59 11.45 -11.97
CA VAL A 286 17.20 11.04 -11.74
C VAL A 286 16.54 11.98 -10.73
N ARG A 287 15.39 12.53 -11.10
CA ARG A 287 14.54 13.33 -10.21
C ARG A 287 13.64 12.39 -9.42
N VAL A 288 13.58 12.57 -8.11
CA VAL A 288 12.79 11.70 -7.24
C VAL A 288 11.89 12.54 -6.35
N THR A 289 10.58 12.27 -6.45
CA THR A 289 9.56 12.96 -5.67
C THR A 289 9.04 12.09 -4.52
N GLY A 290 9.37 12.48 -3.30
CA GLY A 290 9.03 11.77 -2.07
C GLY A 290 8.31 12.67 -1.06
N LYS A 291 7.10 12.29 -0.64
CA LYS A 291 6.27 13.07 0.32
C LYS A 291 6.11 14.55 -0.07
N GLY A 292 5.90 14.83 -1.35
CA GLY A 292 5.70 16.18 -1.88
C GLY A 292 6.98 17.01 -2.03
N ARG A 293 8.16 16.40 -1.96
CA ARG A 293 9.44 17.06 -2.19
C ARG A 293 10.24 16.36 -3.25
N GLU A 294 10.88 17.14 -4.09
CA GLU A 294 11.77 16.67 -5.15
C GLU A 294 13.21 16.75 -4.68
N HIS A 295 14.01 15.77 -5.08
CA HIS A 295 15.47 15.82 -4.99
C HIS A 295 16.05 15.12 -6.21
N VAL A 296 17.23 15.55 -6.62
CA VAL A 296 17.92 15.01 -7.80
C VAL A 296 19.09 14.17 -7.31
N LEU A 297 19.23 12.97 -7.87
CA LEU A 297 20.30 12.04 -7.55
C LEU A 297 21.11 11.74 -8.81
N PRO A 298 22.43 11.52 -8.70
CA PRO A 298 23.20 11.00 -9.82
C PRO A 298 22.66 9.62 -10.20
N LEU A 299 22.79 9.25 -11.47
CA LEU A 299 22.46 7.94 -12.00
C LEU A 299 23.77 7.17 -12.28
N PRO A 300 24.24 6.31 -11.35
CA PRO A 300 25.42 5.49 -11.56
C PRO A 300 25.27 4.60 -12.80
N VAL A 301 26.38 4.36 -13.50
CA VAL A 301 26.42 3.59 -14.76
C VAL A 301 25.76 2.21 -14.61
N ASP A 302 26.05 1.50 -13.51
CA ASP A 302 25.47 0.17 -13.25
C ASP A 302 23.94 0.21 -13.07
N VAL A 303 23.43 1.29 -12.47
CA VAL A 303 21.99 1.52 -12.30
C VAL A 303 21.35 1.90 -13.64
N GLY A 304 21.99 2.80 -14.40
CA GLY A 304 21.55 3.21 -15.73
C GLY A 304 21.45 2.03 -16.70
N GLN A 305 22.46 1.16 -16.73
CA GLN A 305 22.46 -0.06 -17.56
C GLN A 305 21.32 -1.01 -17.19
N ALA A 306 21.06 -1.20 -15.90
CA ALA A 306 19.96 -2.06 -15.45
C ALA A 306 18.58 -1.46 -15.80
N LEU A 307 18.43 -0.14 -15.65
CA LEU A 307 17.22 0.57 -16.08
C LEU A 307 17.02 0.44 -17.59
N GLU A 308 18.05 0.66 -18.39
CA GLU A 308 17.98 0.53 -19.85
C GLU A 308 17.53 -0.88 -20.27
N ALA A 309 18.15 -1.92 -19.69
CA ALA A 309 17.77 -3.31 -19.94
C ALA A 309 16.31 -3.59 -19.59
N TRP A 310 15.82 -3.05 -18.48
CA TRP A 310 14.40 -3.13 -18.12
C TRP A 310 13.52 -2.37 -19.12
N LEU A 311 13.86 -1.14 -19.46
CA LEU A 311 13.04 -0.29 -20.33
C LEU A 311 12.88 -0.88 -21.73
N ARG A 312 13.89 -1.60 -22.25
CA ARG A 312 13.78 -2.35 -23.51
C ARG A 312 12.73 -3.48 -23.47
N LEU A 313 12.49 -4.07 -22.31
CA LEU A 313 11.52 -5.16 -22.09
C LEU A 313 10.22 -4.70 -21.44
N ARG A 314 10.13 -3.42 -21.06
CA ARG A 314 8.97 -2.84 -20.37
C ARG A 314 7.75 -2.90 -21.30
N PRO A 315 6.67 -3.58 -20.90
CA PRO A 315 5.45 -3.58 -21.71
C PRO A 315 4.82 -2.19 -21.73
N GLU A 316 3.99 -1.94 -22.74
CA GLU A 316 3.08 -0.80 -22.70
C GLU A 316 2.19 -0.86 -21.46
N ALA A 317 1.95 0.32 -20.89
CA ALA A 317 1.23 0.52 -19.65
C ALA A 317 0.34 1.75 -19.78
N LEU A 318 -0.65 1.84 -18.90
CA LEU A 318 -1.61 2.94 -18.82
C LEU A 318 -0.97 4.27 -18.41
N ASP A 319 0.23 4.21 -17.84
CA ASP A 319 0.99 5.36 -17.39
C ASP A 319 2.45 5.28 -17.86
N ARG A 320 3.14 6.41 -17.70
CA ARG A 320 4.56 6.57 -18.02
C ARG A 320 5.47 6.24 -16.83
N ALA A 321 5.01 5.43 -15.88
CA ALA A 321 5.86 5.04 -14.75
C ALA A 321 7.01 4.13 -15.21
N VAL A 322 8.21 4.31 -14.67
CA VAL A 322 9.38 3.47 -14.97
C VAL A 322 9.08 2.02 -14.63
N PHE A 323 8.57 1.77 -13.42
CA PHE A 323 8.28 0.44 -12.91
C PHE A 323 6.78 0.13 -12.96
N VAL A 324 6.41 -0.79 -13.85
CA VAL A 324 5.00 -1.19 -14.07
C VAL A 324 4.72 -2.63 -13.65
N ARG A 325 3.45 -2.90 -13.42
CA ARG A 325 2.94 -4.25 -13.16
C ARG A 325 2.99 -5.06 -14.46
N LEU A 326 3.57 -6.26 -14.38
CA LEU A 326 3.57 -7.22 -15.49
C LEU A 326 2.24 -7.97 -15.64
N ARG A 327 1.33 -7.82 -14.66
CA ARG A 327 -0.04 -8.32 -14.72
C ARG A 327 -1.00 -7.13 -14.75
N ALA A 328 -2.12 -7.32 -15.44
CA ALA A 328 -3.15 -6.31 -15.53
C ALA A 328 -3.75 -5.94 -14.15
N PRO A 329 -4.15 -4.67 -13.93
CA PRO A 329 -3.98 -3.55 -14.85
C PRO A 329 -2.50 -3.18 -14.97
N ARG A 330 -2.01 -3.03 -16.22
CA ARG A 330 -0.59 -2.72 -16.49
C ARG A 330 -0.37 -1.23 -16.28
N GLN A 331 -0.05 -0.88 -15.05
CA GLN A 331 0.16 0.50 -14.60
C GLN A 331 1.29 0.50 -13.57
N MET A 332 1.61 1.66 -13.01
CA MET A 332 2.61 1.84 -11.97
C MET A 332 2.49 0.80 -10.86
N MET A 333 3.66 0.36 -10.39
CA MET A 333 3.74 -0.49 -9.21
C MET A 333 3.25 0.27 -7.97
N THR A 334 2.89 -0.47 -6.93
CA THR A 334 2.60 0.12 -5.62
C THR A 334 3.82 -0.05 -4.71
N ALA A 335 3.97 0.81 -3.70
CA ALA A 335 5.01 0.63 -2.68
C ALA A 335 5.00 -0.76 -2.03
N SER A 336 3.80 -1.32 -1.82
CA SER A 336 3.63 -2.69 -1.31
C SER A 336 4.06 -3.73 -2.35
N GLY A 337 3.75 -3.53 -3.63
CA GLY A 337 4.19 -4.39 -4.72
C GLY A 337 5.71 -4.40 -4.86
N THR A 338 6.35 -3.23 -4.83
CA THR A 338 7.81 -3.07 -4.78
C THR A 338 8.42 -3.82 -3.59
N SER A 339 7.84 -3.66 -2.40
CA SER A 339 8.32 -4.39 -1.20
C SER A 339 8.10 -5.91 -1.33
N GLY A 340 7.01 -6.34 -1.96
CA GLY A 340 6.72 -7.74 -2.25
C GLY A 340 7.67 -8.37 -3.26
N VAL A 341 8.17 -7.60 -4.23
CA VAL A 341 9.25 -8.04 -5.13
C VAL A 341 10.49 -8.41 -4.31
N ILE A 342 10.97 -7.52 -3.44
CA ILE A 342 12.16 -7.77 -2.61
C ILE A 342 11.97 -9.00 -1.71
N ALA A 343 10.79 -9.13 -1.08
CA ALA A 343 10.48 -10.30 -0.25
C ALA A 343 10.50 -11.60 -1.06
N ARG A 344 9.92 -11.61 -2.27
CA ARG A 344 9.93 -12.77 -3.16
C ARG A 344 11.35 -13.11 -3.62
N LEU A 345 12.15 -12.12 -4.01
CA LEU A 345 13.55 -12.33 -4.40
C LEU A 345 14.36 -12.92 -3.24
N SER A 346 14.15 -12.44 -2.01
CA SER A 346 14.80 -12.98 -0.81
C SER A 346 14.48 -14.47 -0.63
N SER A 347 13.20 -14.83 -0.80
CA SER A 347 12.76 -16.22 -0.74
C SER A 347 13.35 -17.07 -1.86
N MET A 348 13.46 -16.55 -3.09
CA MET A 348 14.06 -17.26 -4.21
C MET A 348 15.57 -17.45 -4.03
N ALA A 349 16.25 -16.48 -3.41
CA ALA A 349 17.66 -16.52 -3.10
C ALA A 349 18.00 -17.36 -1.86
N GLY A 350 17.00 -17.88 -1.14
CA GLY A 350 17.22 -18.71 0.05
C GLY A 350 17.80 -17.94 1.25
N ILE A 351 17.62 -16.63 1.29
CA ILE A 351 18.12 -15.76 2.37
C ILE A 351 16.98 -15.30 3.29
N GLU A 352 17.33 -14.76 4.45
CA GLU A 352 16.35 -14.18 5.38
C GLU A 352 15.48 -13.11 4.68
N PRO A 353 14.21 -12.94 5.07
CA PRO A 353 13.34 -11.95 4.46
C PRO A 353 13.92 -10.54 4.52
N ILE A 354 14.17 -9.96 3.33
CA ILE A 354 14.57 -8.57 3.17
C ILE A 354 13.37 -7.77 2.67
N HIS A 355 13.26 -6.53 3.16
CA HIS A 355 12.28 -5.56 2.70
C HIS A 355 13.00 -4.34 2.15
N ALA A 356 12.33 -3.58 1.27
CA ALA A 356 12.91 -2.42 0.60
C ALA A 356 13.55 -1.39 1.57
N HIS A 357 13.03 -1.27 2.79
CA HIS A 357 13.62 -0.35 3.78
C HIS A 357 15.01 -0.78 4.26
N ARG A 358 15.32 -2.09 4.30
CA ARG A 358 16.66 -2.58 4.64
C ARG A 358 17.69 -2.25 3.55
N LEU A 359 17.31 -2.37 2.27
CA LEU A 359 18.16 -1.96 1.14
C LEU A 359 18.48 -0.46 1.22
N ARG A 360 17.48 0.36 1.56
CA ARG A 360 17.69 1.79 1.82
C ARG A 360 18.58 2.06 3.03
N HIS A 361 18.49 1.25 4.08
CA HIS A 361 19.42 1.36 5.21
C HIS A 361 20.86 1.08 4.77
N THR A 362 21.08 0.07 3.93
CA THR A 362 22.41 -0.21 3.34
C THR A 362 22.97 1.00 2.63
N ALA A 363 22.21 1.66 1.75
CA ALA A 363 22.70 2.86 1.04
C ALA A 363 23.29 3.93 1.99
N ALA A 364 22.60 4.23 3.08
CA ALA A 364 23.10 5.20 4.06
C ALA A 364 24.25 4.67 4.92
N MET A 365 24.27 3.38 5.22
CA MET A 365 25.38 2.75 5.93
C MET A 365 26.64 2.73 5.07
N ASP A 366 26.51 2.52 3.76
CA ASP A 366 27.62 2.51 2.81
C ASP A 366 28.26 3.89 2.66
N VAL A 367 27.45 4.97 2.66
CA VAL A 367 27.97 6.35 2.72
C VAL A 367 28.84 6.56 3.96
N LEU A 368 28.36 6.14 5.13
CA LEU A 368 29.11 6.29 6.38
C LEU A 368 30.36 5.39 6.40
N ALA A 369 30.25 4.16 5.89
CA ALA A 369 31.37 3.22 5.81
C ALA A 369 32.47 3.70 4.83
N ALA A 370 32.11 4.47 3.81
CA ALA A 370 33.04 5.12 2.89
C ALA A 370 33.67 6.41 3.44
N GLY A 371 33.39 6.78 4.70
CA GLY A 371 33.90 8.00 5.34
C GLY A 371 33.04 9.24 5.10
N GLY A 372 31.85 9.09 4.53
CA GLY A 372 30.88 10.17 4.39
C GLY A 372 30.21 10.55 5.71
N THR A 373 29.58 11.71 5.72
CA THR A 373 28.92 12.32 6.87
C THR A 373 27.45 11.94 6.99
N LEU A 374 26.87 12.13 8.19
CA LEU A 374 25.42 12.04 8.37
C LEU A 374 24.63 13.05 7.53
N SER A 375 25.24 14.17 7.12
CA SER A 375 24.60 15.15 6.25
C SER A 375 24.48 14.62 4.82
N GLU A 376 25.55 14.04 4.29
CA GLU A 376 25.54 13.40 2.96
C GLU A 376 24.59 12.20 2.94
N ALA A 377 24.56 11.38 4.00
CA ALA A 377 23.57 10.31 4.13
C ALA A 377 22.13 10.85 4.21
N LYS A 378 21.90 12.00 4.86
CA LYS A 378 20.58 12.67 4.90
C LYS A 378 20.16 13.15 3.51
N GLU A 379 21.09 13.73 2.76
CA GLU A 379 20.89 14.25 1.41
C GLU A 379 20.59 13.13 0.42
N LEU A 380 21.43 12.08 0.36
CA LEU A 380 21.20 10.90 -0.47
C LEU A 380 19.82 10.29 -0.21
N LEU A 381 19.42 10.22 1.06
CA LEU A 381 18.13 9.68 1.44
C LEU A 381 16.95 10.65 1.25
N GLY A 382 17.17 11.94 0.96
CA GLY A 382 16.09 12.93 0.93
C GLY A 382 15.33 12.97 2.26
N HIS A 383 16.04 12.97 3.40
CA HIS A 383 15.45 13.06 4.74
C HIS A 383 15.14 14.50 5.11
N VAL A 384 13.85 14.81 5.31
CA VAL A 384 13.38 16.14 5.76
C VAL A 384 13.94 16.50 7.13
N TYR A 385 13.79 15.60 8.10
CA TYR A 385 14.17 15.85 9.48
C TYR A 385 15.47 15.12 9.82
N THR A 386 16.45 15.85 10.32
CA THR A 386 17.75 15.32 10.76
C THR A 386 17.58 14.18 11.77
N VAL A 387 16.57 14.25 12.66
CA VAL A 387 16.25 13.18 13.62
C VAL A 387 16.01 11.81 12.98
N THR A 388 15.55 11.78 11.72
CA THR A 388 15.34 10.52 10.99
C THR A 388 16.69 9.88 10.64
N THR A 389 17.66 10.69 10.23
CA THR A 389 19.04 10.27 9.93
C THR A 389 19.84 9.97 11.19
N MET A 390 19.53 10.59 12.34
CA MET A 390 20.17 10.27 13.64
C MET A 390 20.04 8.80 14.06
N THR A 391 19.10 8.06 13.46
CA THR A 391 19.03 6.60 13.63
C THR A 391 20.34 5.91 13.21
N TYR A 392 21.05 6.45 12.20
CA TYR A 392 22.33 5.93 11.71
C TYR A 392 23.55 6.41 12.51
N ALA A 393 23.42 7.45 13.33
CA ALA A 393 24.53 7.89 14.18
C ALA A 393 25.04 6.75 15.08
N LYS A 394 24.16 5.83 15.47
CA LYS A 394 24.52 4.67 16.31
C LYS A 394 25.35 3.60 15.60
N VAL A 395 25.40 3.61 14.27
CA VAL A 395 26.21 2.66 13.49
C VAL A 395 27.53 3.27 13.02
N ASP A 396 27.67 4.59 13.11
CA ASP A 396 28.92 5.31 12.84
C ASP A 396 29.82 5.32 14.10
N LEU A 397 30.34 4.14 14.44
CA LEU A 397 31.23 3.99 15.59
C LEU A 397 32.58 4.70 15.37
N ALA A 398 32.98 4.96 14.13
CA ALA A 398 34.22 5.67 13.81
C ALA A 398 34.13 7.14 14.25
N SER A 399 33.14 7.88 13.76
CA SER A 399 32.93 9.28 14.18
C SER A 399 32.59 9.39 15.67
N LEU A 400 31.85 8.42 16.23
CA LEU A 400 31.58 8.41 17.67
C LEU A 400 32.85 8.23 18.52
N ARG A 401 33.86 7.48 18.05
CA ARG A 401 35.12 7.30 18.76
C ARG A 401 35.95 8.58 18.83
N GLU A 402 35.89 9.42 17.80
CA GLU A 402 36.58 10.72 17.80
C GLU A 402 36.03 11.68 18.86
N LEU A 403 34.74 11.53 19.21
CA LEU A 403 34.09 12.31 20.26
C LEU A 403 34.34 11.75 21.67
N VAL A 404 34.94 10.56 21.81
CA VAL A 404 35.24 9.99 23.12
C VAL A 404 36.41 10.75 23.72
N VAL A 405 36.14 11.47 24.80
CA VAL A 405 37.20 12.08 25.61
C VAL A 405 38.03 10.95 26.23
N PRO A 406 39.36 10.96 26.08
CA PRO A 406 40.23 9.97 26.73
C PRO A 406 39.96 9.92 28.23
N PHE A 407 39.97 8.71 28.79
CA PHE A 407 39.80 8.52 30.23
C PHE A 407 40.84 9.35 31.00
N GLY A 408 40.39 10.23 31.90
CA GLY A 408 41.24 11.16 32.65
C GLY A 408 41.33 12.59 32.10
N GLN A 409 40.76 12.88 30.92
CA GLN A 409 40.70 14.23 30.33
C GLN A 409 39.29 14.84 30.30
N VAL A 410 38.32 14.21 30.97
CA VAL A 410 36.97 14.76 31.10
C VAL A 410 37.05 16.08 31.88
N PRO A 411 36.65 17.23 31.30
CA PRO A 411 36.58 18.49 32.03
C PRO A 411 35.65 18.30 33.23
N ARG A 412 36.10 18.71 34.42
CA ARG A 412 35.27 18.69 35.63
C ARG A 412 34.09 19.65 35.53
#